data_AF-A0A953VZ97-F1
#
_entry.id   AF-A0A953VZ97-F1
#
_cell.length_a   1.000
_cell.length_b   1.000
_cell.length_c   1.000
_cell.angle_alpha   90.00
_cell.angle_beta   90.00
_cell.angle_gamma   90.00
#
_symmetry.space_group_name_H-M   'P 1'
#
loop_
_entity.id
_entity.type
_entity.pdbx_description
1 polymer ?
#
loop_
_entity_poly.entity_id
_entity_poly.type
_entity_poly.pdbx_seq_one_letter_code
_entity_poly.pdbx_strand_id
1 'polypeptide(L)'
;MKSYITIMFAGLLVGTAIAMATMAQARDAVVGLSPNQSPEELQVQIERLIGHAIATLEPGETMHFFDAADATLIASFTAPEGTGAGNPKTMVQANRTALAGLQRFIKSATPQPGRVAHMNLPAFLRAIRAHYPAGADGADLIVLGAPITDDPQAPSLSMQGGRVPNDGHIAARAGQSIYATDGLPGSLDGYDVYFGLIGEPWKISDAHGHYVDRFWALSVEASGASLAFFGDDLNTLFALAGRDAPDRVHGEPLVPTNKLEMLQFAPDTGAVSDIYSAPLVVTPAPEPVWRAARNAVIGVTWDVQGVDLDLYVRPDAASPVIFFQQADTPQGRLYKDYTLSPGTGFETVALKDRPVDLSGLHLAVNYYGGVASPQGVSGEIRISIGNQVWAAPFKVAASHGNRGLGAEAVLRDQVLPNDAWVIIDPMEVLGVQ
;
A
#
# COMPACT_ATOMS: atom_id res chain seq x y z
N MET A 1 61.38 -56.93 -37.74
CA MET A 1 60.02 -56.75 -38.28
C MET A 1 59.20 -56.04 -37.23
N LYS A 2 58.50 -54.98 -37.62
CA LYS A 2 57.81 -54.00 -36.77
C LYS A 2 56.75 -54.66 -35.87
N SER A 3 56.76 -54.34 -34.57
CA SER A 3 55.57 -54.41 -33.70
C SER A 3 55.58 -53.21 -32.77
N TYR A 4 54.56 -52.37 -32.93
CA TYR A 4 54.24 -51.25 -32.04
C TYR A 4 53.45 -51.80 -30.85
N ILE A 5 53.89 -51.47 -29.63
CA ILE A 5 53.05 -51.55 -28.43
C ILE A 5 53.01 -50.15 -27.83
N THR A 6 51.85 -49.52 -28.00
CA THR A 6 51.43 -48.27 -27.38
C THR A 6 51.09 -48.55 -25.92
N ILE A 7 51.84 -47.95 -24.99
CA ILE A 7 51.49 -47.94 -23.56
C ILE A 7 50.83 -46.58 -23.26
N MET A 8 49.52 -46.60 -23.01
CA MET A 8 48.78 -45.47 -22.46
C MET A 8 49.16 -45.25 -21.00
N PHE A 9 49.64 -44.04 -20.67
CA PHE A 9 49.71 -43.55 -19.30
C PHE A 9 48.33 -43.00 -18.91
N ALA A 10 47.67 -43.64 -17.94
CA ALA A 10 46.50 -43.10 -17.27
C ALA A 10 46.96 -42.05 -16.25
N GLY A 11 46.81 -40.76 -16.58
CA GLY A 11 46.95 -39.66 -15.64
C GLY A 11 45.69 -39.53 -14.80
N LEU A 12 45.76 -39.92 -13.53
CA LEU A 12 44.71 -39.71 -12.54
C LEU A 12 44.73 -38.22 -12.11
N LEU A 13 43.88 -37.39 -12.73
CA LEU A 13 43.62 -36.02 -12.30
C LEU A 13 42.60 -36.07 -11.16
N VAL A 14 43.06 -36.00 -9.92
CA VAL A 14 42.21 -35.75 -8.75
C VAL A 14 41.84 -34.28 -8.79
N GLY A 15 40.70 -33.95 -9.41
CA GLY A 15 40.10 -32.63 -9.34
C GLY A 15 39.50 -32.42 -7.96
N THR A 16 40.23 -31.72 -7.08
CA THR A 16 39.70 -31.22 -5.82
C THR A 16 38.66 -30.15 -6.14
N ALA A 17 37.38 -30.53 -6.12
CA ALA A 17 36.29 -29.57 -6.13
C ALA A 17 36.33 -28.81 -4.79
N ILE A 18 36.94 -27.62 -4.80
CA ILE A 18 36.77 -26.65 -3.72
C ILE A 18 35.33 -26.18 -3.83
N ALA A 19 34.44 -26.79 -3.05
CA ALA A 19 33.15 -26.20 -2.76
C ALA A 19 33.44 -24.87 -2.05
N MET A 20 33.37 -23.77 -2.80
CA MET A 20 33.25 -22.45 -2.22
C MET A 20 31.91 -22.44 -1.50
N ALA A 21 31.91 -22.83 -0.22
CA ALA A 21 30.85 -22.43 0.67
C ALA A 21 30.90 -20.91 0.67
N THR A 22 29.92 -20.28 0.02
CA THR A 22 29.61 -18.88 0.28
C THR A 22 29.46 -18.78 1.78
N MET A 23 30.43 -18.19 2.46
CA MET A 23 30.23 -17.78 3.85
C MET A 23 29.00 -16.88 3.79
N ALA A 24 27.95 -17.25 4.52
CA ALA A 24 26.83 -16.36 4.72
C ALA A 24 27.44 -15.04 5.23
N GLN A 25 27.07 -13.95 4.57
CA GLN A 25 27.64 -12.63 4.84
C GLN A 25 26.87 -12.02 6.01
N ALA A 26 27.60 -11.35 6.88
CA ALA A 26 27.07 -10.92 8.17
C ALA A 26 26.15 -9.69 8.03
N ARG A 27 24.91 -9.74 8.53
CA ARG A 27 23.88 -8.67 8.40
C ARG A 27 23.26 -8.30 9.75
N ASP A 28 23.41 -7.04 10.17
CA ASP A 28 22.71 -6.50 11.35
C ASP A 28 21.19 -6.41 11.10
N ALA A 29 20.40 -6.42 12.17
CA ALA A 29 18.95 -6.32 12.09
C ALA A 29 18.38 -5.21 12.99
N VAL A 30 17.35 -4.53 12.50
CA VAL A 30 16.58 -3.54 13.25
C VAL A 30 15.13 -3.98 13.30
N VAL A 31 14.53 -3.95 14.50
CA VAL A 31 13.17 -4.41 14.75
C VAL A 31 12.35 -3.30 15.39
N GLY A 32 11.26 -2.91 14.74
CA GLY A 32 10.24 -2.02 15.30
C GLY A 32 9.06 -2.81 15.86
N LEU A 33 8.72 -2.57 17.13
CA LEU A 33 7.59 -3.20 17.82
C LEU A 33 6.60 -2.14 18.30
N SER A 34 5.30 -2.42 18.16
CA SER A 34 4.27 -1.60 18.81
C SER A 34 4.09 -1.96 20.29
N PRO A 35 4.06 -0.99 21.22
CA PRO A 35 3.63 -1.20 22.61
C PRO A 35 2.11 -1.26 22.77
N ASN A 36 1.34 -0.86 21.75
CA ASN A 36 -0.11 -0.70 21.79
C ASN A 36 -0.87 -2.02 21.56
N GLN A 37 -0.46 -3.10 22.20
CA GLN A 37 -1.06 -4.44 22.08
C GLN A 37 -1.08 -5.15 23.43
N SER A 38 -1.68 -6.35 23.51
CA SER A 38 -1.65 -7.10 24.76
C SER A 38 -0.21 -7.54 25.11
N PRO A 39 0.17 -7.57 26.41
CA PRO A 39 1.45 -8.14 26.84
C PRO A 39 1.67 -9.57 26.32
N GLU A 40 0.62 -10.38 26.23
CA GLU A 40 0.67 -11.76 25.77
C GLU A 40 1.04 -11.86 24.28
N GLU A 41 0.40 -11.06 23.42
CA GLU A 41 0.71 -11.03 21.98
C GLU A 41 2.14 -10.52 21.72
N LEU A 42 2.53 -9.44 22.41
CA LEU A 42 3.87 -8.89 22.29
C LEU A 42 4.93 -9.88 22.80
N GLN A 43 4.65 -10.62 23.87
CA GLN A 43 5.54 -11.68 24.36
C GLN A 43 5.78 -12.73 23.28
N VAL A 44 4.73 -13.23 22.63
CA VAL A 44 4.86 -14.22 21.55
C VAL A 44 5.70 -13.68 20.39
N GLN A 45 5.52 -12.41 20.02
CA GLN A 45 6.32 -11.77 18.96
C GLN A 45 7.81 -11.68 19.34
N ILE A 46 8.10 -11.20 20.54
CA ILE A 46 9.48 -11.09 21.05
C ILE A 46 10.15 -12.46 21.16
N GLU A 47 9.43 -13.48 21.64
CA GLU A 47 9.97 -14.85 21.69
C GLU A 47 10.32 -15.39 20.30
N ARG A 48 9.49 -15.13 19.28
CA ARG A 48 9.78 -15.48 17.89
C ARG A 48 10.99 -14.73 17.35
N LEU A 49 11.08 -13.43 17.60
CA LEU A 49 12.22 -12.60 17.18
C LEU A 49 13.53 -13.03 17.84
N ILE A 50 13.53 -13.35 19.13
CA ILE A 50 14.70 -13.90 19.82
C ILE A 50 15.05 -15.27 19.25
N GLY A 51 14.06 -16.12 18.99
CA GLY A 51 14.28 -17.42 18.34
C GLY A 51 14.91 -17.26 16.95
N HIS A 52 14.44 -16.30 16.17
CA HIS A 52 15.00 -15.93 14.88
C HIS A 52 16.45 -15.44 15.05
N ALA A 53 16.70 -14.46 15.92
CA ALA A 53 18.04 -13.93 16.20
C ALA A 53 19.04 -15.03 16.63
N ILE A 54 18.62 -15.98 17.45
CA ILE A 54 19.46 -17.12 17.85
C ILE A 54 19.78 -18.04 16.67
N ALA A 55 18.87 -18.15 15.70
CA ALA A 55 19.04 -19.02 14.55
C ALA A 55 19.82 -18.36 13.41
N THR A 56 19.79 -17.03 13.30
CA THR A 56 20.33 -16.31 12.14
C THR A 56 21.55 -15.44 12.44
N LEU A 57 21.71 -14.90 13.67
CA LEU A 57 22.82 -13.99 13.93
C LEU A 57 24.18 -14.70 13.95
N GLU A 58 25.13 -14.15 13.20
CA GLU A 58 26.53 -14.52 13.20
C GLU A 58 27.33 -13.83 14.32
N PRO A 59 28.48 -14.37 14.75
CA PRO A 59 29.25 -13.77 15.84
C PRO A 59 29.61 -12.29 15.57
N GLY A 60 29.23 -11.40 16.50
CA GLY A 60 29.46 -9.96 16.40
C GLY A 60 28.26 -9.16 15.91
N GLU A 61 27.30 -9.79 15.22
CA GLU A 61 26.10 -9.12 14.74
C GLU A 61 25.13 -8.76 15.86
N THR A 62 24.32 -7.74 15.59
CA THR A 62 23.35 -7.24 16.55
C THR A 62 21.95 -7.08 15.94
N MET A 63 20.96 -7.52 16.71
CA MET A 63 19.55 -7.17 16.50
C MET A 63 19.12 -6.08 17.47
N HIS A 64 18.74 -4.92 16.94
CA HIS A 64 18.27 -3.77 17.72
C HIS A 64 16.74 -3.75 17.80
N PHE A 65 16.19 -3.71 19.01
CA PHE A 65 14.75 -3.68 19.25
C PHE A 65 14.31 -2.27 19.64
N PHE A 66 13.28 -1.76 18.97
CA PHE A 66 12.72 -0.43 19.18
C PHE A 66 11.26 -0.47 19.56
N ASP A 67 10.87 0.49 20.39
CA ASP A 67 9.51 0.95 20.47
C ASP A 67 9.25 1.81 19.22
N ALA A 68 8.46 1.29 18.28
CA ALA A 68 8.15 1.98 17.03
C ALA A 68 7.06 3.05 17.19
N ALA A 69 6.38 3.14 18.35
CA ALA A 69 5.47 4.26 18.63
C ALA A 69 6.26 5.52 19.02
N ASP A 70 7.32 5.37 19.82
CA ASP A 70 8.14 6.48 20.32
C ASP A 70 9.51 6.61 19.61
N ALA A 71 9.83 5.67 18.71
CA ALA A 71 11.12 5.57 18.02
C ALA A 71 12.32 5.48 18.99
N THR A 72 12.17 4.72 20.09
CA THR A 72 13.21 4.57 21.12
C THR A 72 13.79 3.17 21.17
N LEU A 73 15.11 3.05 21.39
CA LEU A 73 15.77 1.76 21.53
C LEU A 73 15.41 1.12 22.88
N ILE A 74 14.86 -0.10 22.83
CA ILE A 74 14.52 -0.92 24.00
C ILE A 74 15.73 -1.75 24.43
N ALA A 75 16.36 -2.43 23.47
CA ALA A 75 17.41 -3.41 23.72
C ALA A 75 18.24 -3.67 22.46
N SER A 76 19.50 -4.10 22.66
CA SER A 76 20.36 -4.62 21.60
C SER A 76 20.74 -6.05 21.97
N PHE A 77 20.46 -7.00 21.08
CA PHE A 77 20.76 -8.41 21.25
C PHE A 77 21.90 -8.80 20.32
N THR A 78 23.09 -9.05 20.87
CA THR A 78 24.33 -9.27 20.10
C THR A 78 24.78 -10.71 20.21
N ALA A 79 25.15 -11.31 19.08
CA ALA A 79 25.75 -12.64 19.08
C ALA A 79 27.20 -12.59 19.61
N PRO A 80 27.54 -13.36 20.65
CA PRO A 80 28.87 -13.27 21.26
C PRO A 80 29.93 -13.84 20.33
N GLU A 81 31.10 -13.21 20.29
CA GLU A 81 32.24 -13.70 19.53
C GLU A 81 32.81 -15.01 20.10
N GLY A 82 33.38 -15.85 19.22
CA GLY A 82 34.18 -17.01 19.61
C GLY A 82 33.39 -18.33 19.80
N THR A 83 33.99 -19.28 20.52
CA THR A 83 33.46 -20.63 20.69
C THR A 83 32.19 -20.61 21.54
N GLY A 84 31.03 -20.62 20.89
CA GLY A 84 29.73 -20.60 21.56
C GLY A 84 28.69 -19.67 20.94
N ALA A 85 29.04 -18.91 19.89
CA ALA A 85 28.13 -18.01 19.17
C ALA A 85 26.82 -18.69 18.73
N GLY A 86 26.90 -19.90 18.18
CA GLY A 86 25.71 -20.68 17.78
C GLY A 86 25.01 -21.43 18.92
N ASN A 87 25.40 -21.26 20.18
CA ASN A 87 24.76 -21.94 21.31
C ASN A 87 23.65 -21.05 21.91
N PRO A 88 22.37 -21.47 21.88
CA PRO A 88 21.26 -20.68 22.40
C PRO A 88 21.42 -20.27 23.87
N LYS A 89 22.01 -21.14 24.70
CA LYS A 89 22.23 -20.85 26.12
C LYS A 89 23.27 -19.74 26.31
N THR A 90 24.32 -19.75 25.50
CA THR A 90 25.36 -18.71 25.52
C THR A 90 24.80 -17.37 25.03
N MET A 91 24.02 -17.39 23.94
CA MET A 91 23.29 -16.22 23.42
C MET A 91 22.41 -15.56 24.49
N VAL A 92 21.55 -16.35 25.14
CA VAL A 92 20.68 -15.87 26.22
C VAL A 92 21.47 -15.33 27.41
N GLN A 93 22.57 -15.99 27.76
CA GLN A 93 23.43 -15.59 28.87
C GLN A 93 24.14 -14.25 28.61
N ALA A 94 24.65 -14.04 27.39
CA ALA A 94 25.32 -12.81 26.99
C ALA A 94 24.34 -11.63 26.95
N ASN A 95 23.08 -11.88 26.58
CA ASN A 95 22.07 -10.86 26.34
C ASN A 95 21.08 -10.66 27.51
N ARG A 96 21.43 -11.04 28.75
CA ARG A 96 20.54 -10.90 29.91
C ARG A 96 19.97 -9.49 30.11
N THR A 97 20.80 -8.46 29.91
CA THR A 97 20.36 -7.05 30.05
C THR A 97 19.35 -6.68 28.97
N ALA A 98 19.57 -7.11 27.72
CA ALA A 98 18.66 -6.91 26.61
C ALA A 98 17.30 -7.59 26.87
N LEU A 99 17.34 -8.85 27.31
CA LEU A 99 16.14 -9.62 27.67
C LEU A 99 15.36 -8.97 28.83
N ALA A 100 16.04 -8.41 29.83
CA ALA A 100 15.39 -7.66 30.90
C ALA A 100 14.76 -6.34 30.39
N GLY A 101 15.36 -5.69 29.39
CA GLY A 101 14.78 -4.55 28.68
C GLY A 101 13.47 -4.93 27.98
N LEU A 102 13.52 -5.99 27.16
CA LEU A 102 12.35 -6.53 26.46
C LEU A 102 11.24 -6.96 27.43
N GLN A 103 11.59 -7.60 28.54
CA GLN A 103 10.61 -7.99 29.56
C GLN A 103 9.93 -6.76 30.21
N ARG A 104 10.65 -5.66 30.42
CA ARG A 104 10.05 -4.42 30.91
C ARG A 104 9.10 -3.83 29.87
N PHE A 105 9.49 -3.85 28.59
CA PHE A 105 8.65 -3.41 27.48
C PHE A 105 7.34 -4.20 27.36
N ILE A 106 7.42 -5.54 27.46
CA ILE A 106 6.23 -6.42 27.50
C ILE A 106 5.28 -6.01 28.63
N LYS A 107 5.82 -5.75 29.84
CA LYS A 107 5.02 -5.37 31.00
C LYS A 107 4.39 -3.98 30.90
N SER A 108 4.98 -3.07 30.12
CA SER A 108 4.41 -1.74 29.87
C SER A 108 3.40 -1.72 28.72
N ALA A 109 3.36 -2.76 27.89
CA ALA A 109 2.46 -2.82 26.75
C ALA A 109 1.01 -2.75 27.22
N THR A 110 0.25 -1.87 26.56
CA THR A 110 -1.15 -1.63 26.89
C THR A 110 -1.91 -1.42 25.59
N PRO A 111 -2.90 -2.26 25.27
CA PRO A 111 -3.71 -2.06 24.08
C PRO A 111 -4.51 -0.76 24.22
N GLN A 112 -4.42 0.10 23.21
CA GLN A 112 -5.22 1.31 23.12
C GLN A 112 -6.43 1.05 22.22
N PRO A 113 -7.68 1.25 22.69
CA PRO A 113 -8.87 1.08 21.87
C PRO A 113 -8.80 1.92 20.58
N GLY A 114 -9.06 1.29 19.43
CA GLY A 114 -8.95 1.92 18.11
C GLY A 114 -7.52 2.17 17.61
N ARG A 115 -6.51 1.76 18.40
CA ARG A 115 -5.07 1.94 18.13
C ARG A 115 -4.29 0.65 18.43
N VAL A 116 -4.92 -0.50 18.25
CA VAL A 116 -4.25 -1.79 18.45
C VAL A 116 -3.08 -1.92 17.48
N ALA A 117 -1.91 -2.31 18.01
CA ALA A 117 -0.66 -2.43 17.29
C ALA A 117 -0.17 -1.14 16.59
N HIS A 118 -0.66 0.03 17.02
CA HIS A 118 -0.32 1.31 16.42
C HIS A 118 1.16 1.69 16.58
N MET A 119 1.75 2.25 15.51
CA MET A 119 3.13 2.73 15.46
C MET A 119 3.22 4.13 14.84
N ASN A 120 4.27 4.85 15.16
CA ASN A 120 4.65 6.09 14.47
C ASN A 120 5.71 5.77 13.42
N LEU A 121 5.30 5.06 12.36
CA LEU A 121 6.20 4.59 11.31
C LEU A 121 7.09 5.70 10.72
N PRO A 122 6.59 6.91 10.42
CA PRO A 122 7.45 7.96 9.87
C PRO A 122 8.54 8.42 10.85
N ALA A 123 8.22 8.54 12.15
CA ALA A 123 9.22 8.88 13.16
C ALA A 123 10.22 7.74 13.37
N PHE A 124 9.73 6.49 13.40
CA PHE A 124 10.57 5.30 13.53
C PHE A 124 11.56 5.18 12.37
N LEU A 125 11.10 5.24 11.12
CA LEU A 125 11.97 5.18 9.94
C LEU A 125 12.99 6.32 9.94
N ARG A 126 12.60 7.53 10.38
CA ARG A 126 13.53 8.66 10.52
C ARG A 126 14.62 8.40 11.55
N ALA A 127 14.28 7.79 12.69
CA ALA A 127 15.27 7.40 13.69
C ALA A 127 16.25 6.35 13.15
N ILE A 128 15.77 5.37 12.38
CA ILE A 128 16.63 4.36 11.75
C ILE A 128 17.61 5.01 10.77
N ARG A 129 17.09 5.79 9.81
CA ARG A 129 17.90 6.55 8.85
C ARG A 129 19.00 7.40 9.50
N ALA A 130 18.72 8.01 10.65
CA ALA A 130 19.64 8.92 11.31
C ALA A 130 20.75 8.23 12.11
N HIS A 131 20.51 7.01 12.58
CA HIS A 131 21.35 6.40 13.63
C HIS A 131 21.80 4.97 13.35
N TYR A 132 21.19 4.30 12.38
CA TYR A 132 21.43 2.91 12.04
C TYR A 132 21.53 2.80 10.51
N PRO A 133 22.65 3.23 9.90
CA PRO A 133 22.90 2.95 8.48
C PRO A 133 23.20 1.45 8.30
N ALA A 134 22.79 0.87 7.17
CA ALA A 134 23.16 -0.50 6.85
C ALA A 134 24.69 -0.61 6.63
N GLY A 135 25.26 -1.75 6.98
CA GLY A 135 26.65 -2.09 6.67
C GLY A 135 26.86 -2.36 5.18
N ALA A 136 28.10 -2.66 4.79
CA ALA A 136 28.43 -3.04 3.41
C ALA A 136 27.72 -4.33 2.95
N ASP A 137 27.38 -5.19 3.92
CA ASP A 137 26.65 -6.45 3.72
C ASP A 137 25.12 -6.25 3.81
N GLY A 138 24.66 -5.02 4.00
CA GLY A 138 23.24 -4.69 4.17
C GLY A 138 22.73 -4.94 5.59
N ALA A 139 21.42 -4.78 5.78
CA ALA A 139 20.74 -5.00 7.04
C ALA A 139 19.26 -5.36 6.82
N ASP A 140 18.64 -5.99 7.83
CA ASP A 140 17.19 -6.20 7.83
C ASP A 140 16.48 -5.13 8.65
N LEU A 141 15.33 -4.65 8.17
CA LEU A 141 14.40 -3.82 8.93
C LEU A 141 13.06 -4.54 9.07
N ILE A 142 12.81 -5.13 10.24
CA ILE A 142 11.58 -5.86 10.55
C ILE A 142 10.64 -4.94 11.33
N VAL A 143 9.41 -4.80 10.86
CA VAL A 143 8.38 -3.95 11.48
C VAL A 143 7.20 -4.82 11.84
N LEU A 144 6.89 -4.96 13.14
CA LEU A 144 5.73 -5.71 13.63
C LEU A 144 4.71 -4.76 14.25
N GLY A 145 3.64 -4.47 13.50
CA GLY A 145 2.54 -3.62 13.95
C GLY A 145 1.50 -3.36 12.85
N ALA A 146 0.56 -2.46 13.13
CA ALA A 146 -0.39 -1.97 12.13
C ALA A 146 0.30 -0.98 11.18
N PRO A 147 0.07 -1.06 9.86
CA PRO A 147 0.69 -0.16 8.87
C PRO A 147 0.00 1.20 8.79
N ILE A 148 -0.83 1.56 9.78
CA ILE A 148 -1.62 2.78 9.82
C ILE A 148 -0.94 3.76 10.76
N THR A 149 -0.44 4.86 10.19
CA THR A 149 0.10 5.97 10.97
C THR A 149 -1.04 6.79 11.55
N ASP A 150 -0.88 7.22 12.81
CA ASP A 150 -1.85 8.08 13.48
C ASP A 150 -1.10 9.12 14.32
N ASP A 151 -1.10 10.33 13.81
CA ASP A 151 -0.50 11.49 14.47
C ASP A 151 -1.62 12.33 15.11
N PRO A 152 -1.79 12.27 16.44
CA PRO A 152 -2.82 13.06 17.11
C PRO A 152 -2.53 14.57 17.09
N GLN A 153 -1.28 14.98 16.82
CA GLN A 153 -0.89 16.39 16.68
C GLN A 153 -1.13 16.89 15.25
N ALA A 154 -1.13 15.99 14.27
CA ALA A 154 -1.51 16.27 12.89
C ALA A 154 -2.57 15.29 12.36
N PRO A 155 -3.82 15.32 12.88
CA PRO A 155 -4.87 14.37 12.49
C PRO A 155 -5.20 14.39 10.99
N SER A 156 -4.91 15.50 10.30
CA SER A 156 -5.05 15.63 8.85
C SER A 156 -4.05 14.79 8.06
N LEU A 157 -2.95 14.34 8.68
CA LEU A 157 -1.94 13.46 8.09
C LEU A 157 -2.05 12.01 8.59
N SER A 158 -2.96 11.72 9.53
CA SER A 158 -3.23 10.36 10.00
C SER A 158 -3.94 9.52 8.93
N MET A 159 -3.54 8.25 8.84
CA MET A 159 -4.17 7.23 7.99
C MET A 159 -5.48 6.66 8.59
N GLN A 160 -5.85 7.15 9.78
CA GLN A 160 -7.08 6.77 10.47
C GLN A 160 -8.33 7.01 9.63
N GLY A 161 -9.30 6.11 9.77
CA GLY A 161 -10.60 6.19 9.09
C GLY A 161 -10.53 5.91 7.60
N GLY A 162 -9.52 5.16 7.12
CA GLY A 162 -9.40 4.81 5.70
C GLY A 162 -8.61 5.78 4.86
N ARG A 163 -7.70 6.54 5.46
CA ARG A 163 -6.94 7.56 4.75
C ARG A 163 -5.58 7.03 4.33
N VAL A 164 -5.14 7.34 3.13
CA VAL A 164 -3.80 6.99 2.64
C VAL A 164 -3.16 8.23 2.03
N PRO A 165 -1.91 8.58 2.38
CA PRO A 165 -1.26 9.72 1.76
C PRO A 165 -1.01 9.42 0.27
N ASN A 166 -1.19 10.41 -0.60
CA ASN A 166 -0.77 10.28 -1.99
C ASN A 166 0.77 10.34 -2.14
N ASP A 167 1.25 10.12 -3.36
CA ASP A 167 2.69 10.10 -3.68
C ASP A 167 3.38 11.44 -3.44
N GLY A 168 2.63 12.54 -3.45
CA GLY A 168 3.14 13.88 -3.12
C GLY A 168 3.70 13.96 -1.69
N HIS A 169 3.13 13.18 -0.76
CA HIS A 169 3.66 13.10 0.61
C HIS A 169 5.03 12.44 0.70
N ILE A 170 5.34 11.48 -0.19
CA ILE A 170 6.65 10.81 -0.26
C ILE A 170 7.67 11.79 -0.83
N ALA A 171 7.35 12.46 -1.95
CA ALA A 171 8.22 13.42 -2.61
C ALA A 171 8.31 14.79 -1.92
N ALA A 172 7.56 15.00 -0.84
CA ALA A 172 7.56 16.24 -0.08
C ALA A 172 8.88 16.45 0.69
N ARG A 173 9.13 17.71 1.08
CA ARG A 173 10.18 18.05 2.06
C ARG A 173 9.75 17.68 3.48
N ALA A 174 10.73 17.40 4.35
CA ALA A 174 10.50 17.04 5.76
C ALA A 174 9.62 18.02 6.55
N GLY A 175 9.61 19.31 6.18
CA GLY A 175 8.75 20.33 6.80
C GLY A 175 7.31 20.40 6.26
N GLN A 176 7.02 19.69 5.16
CA GLN A 176 5.71 19.70 4.50
C GLN A 176 4.90 18.43 4.81
N SER A 177 5.57 17.29 4.99
CA SER A 177 4.91 16.05 5.38
C SER A 177 5.78 15.23 6.31
N ILE A 178 5.13 14.52 7.25
CA ILE A 178 5.80 13.54 8.12
C ILE A 178 6.36 12.34 7.33
N TYR A 179 5.79 12.04 6.16
CA TYR A 179 6.16 10.92 5.28
C TYR A 179 7.27 11.25 4.27
N ALA A 180 7.74 12.50 4.28
CA ALA A 180 8.71 13.03 3.33
C ALA A 180 9.99 12.20 3.23
N THR A 181 10.45 12.03 1.99
CA THR A 181 11.74 11.42 1.62
C THR A 181 12.62 12.37 0.81
N ASP A 182 12.15 13.57 0.43
CA ASP A 182 12.98 14.57 -0.25
C ASP A 182 14.19 14.97 0.61
N GLY A 183 15.36 14.98 -0.01
CA GLY A 183 16.65 15.16 0.66
C GLY A 183 17.15 13.96 1.47
N LEU A 184 16.44 12.83 1.42
CA LEU A 184 16.82 11.55 2.04
C LEU A 184 16.97 10.37 1.05
N PRO A 185 17.29 10.57 -0.25
CA PRO A 185 17.50 9.42 -1.14
C PRO A 185 18.69 8.60 -0.62
N GLY A 186 18.52 7.27 -0.61
CA GLY A 186 19.52 6.33 -0.10
C GLY A 186 19.71 6.33 1.42
N SER A 187 18.84 7.00 2.18
CA SER A 187 18.90 7.00 3.65
C SER A 187 18.62 5.63 4.29
N LEU A 188 18.09 4.69 3.52
CA LEU A 188 17.94 3.28 3.88
C LEU A 188 18.67 2.36 2.88
N ASP A 189 19.67 2.85 2.14
CA ASP A 189 20.46 2.00 1.23
C ASP A 189 20.97 0.75 1.96
N GLY A 190 20.78 -0.42 1.33
CA GLY A 190 21.22 -1.71 1.87
C GLY A 190 20.24 -2.36 2.85
N TYR A 191 19.08 -1.75 3.13
CA TYR A 191 18.03 -2.39 3.92
C TYR A 191 17.07 -3.23 3.09
N ASP A 192 16.81 -4.45 3.57
CA ASP A 192 15.62 -5.24 3.21
C ASP A 192 14.54 -5.00 4.27
N VAL A 193 13.36 -4.52 3.86
CA VAL A 193 12.28 -4.12 4.77
C VAL A 193 11.15 -5.14 4.78
N TYR A 194 10.73 -5.53 5.98
CA TYR A 194 9.71 -6.55 6.21
C TYR A 194 8.61 -6.00 7.13
N PHE A 195 7.39 -5.84 6.61
CA PHE A 195 6.22 -5.48 7.39
C PHE A 195 5.42 -6.72 7.78
N GLY A 196 5.51 -7.11 9.05
CA GLY A 196 4.68 -8.12 9.69
C GLY A 196 3.43 -7.49 10.30
N LEU A 197 2.32 -7.61 9.60
CA LEU A 197 1.07 -6.94 9.95
C LEU A 197 0.36 -7.69 11.08
N ILE A 198 0.05 -6.96 12.15
CA ILE A 198 -0.64 -7.49 13.33
C ILE A 198 -1.72 -6.50 13.81
N GLY A 199 -2.64 -6.99 14.64
CA GLY A 199 -3.72 -6.20 15.26
C GLY A 199 -5.10 -6.39 14.62
N GLU A 200 -6.09 -5.67 15.14
CA GLU A 200 -7.46 -5.58 14.57
C GLU A 200 -7.44 -5.18 13.09
N PRO A 201 -8.53 -5.44 12.31
CA PRO A 201 -8.53 -5.15 10.88
C PRO A 201 -8.29 -3.66 10.61
N TRP A 202 -7.03 -3.35 10.31
CA TRP A 202 -6.57 -2.03 9.92
C TRP A 202 -7.07 -1.66 8.52
N LYS A 203 -7.38 -2.68 7.71
CA LYS A 203 -8.03 -2.55 6.41
C LYS A 203 -9.51 -2.28 6.63
N ILE A 204 -9.99 -1.16 6.12
CA ILE A 204 -11.44 -0.92 6.02
C ILE A 204 -12.02 -1.48 4.71
N SER A 205 -11.19 -1.61 3.67
CA SER A 205 -11.54 -2.24 2.40
C SER A 205 -10.30 -2.82 1.71
N ASP A 206 -10.50 -3.67 0.70
CA ASP A 206 -9.40 -4.21 -0.11
C ASP A 206 -8.64 -3.12 -0.86
N ALA A 207 -9.35 -2.12 -1.41
CA ALA A 207 -8.74 -0.95 -2.04
C ALA A 207 -7.87 -0.17 -1.03
N HIS A 208 -8.38 0.06 0.18
CA HIS A 208 -7.58 0.68 1.24
C HIS A 208 -6.32 -0.14 1.54
N GLY A 209 -6.46 -1.46 1.70
CA GLY A 209 -5.33 -2.36 1.93
C GLY A 209 -4.25 -2.29 0.86
N HIS A 210 -4.67 -2.30 -0.41
CA HIS A 210 -3.77 -2.16 -1.56
C HIS A 210 -3.02 -0.81 -1.55
N TYR A 211 -3.72 0.30 -1.34
CA TYR A 211 -3.07 1.62 -1.34
C TYR A 211 -2.14 1.84 -0.15
N VAL A 212 -2.42 1.25 1.01
CA VAL A 212 -1.50 1.27 2.16
C VAL A 212 -0.21 0.50 1.86
N ASP A 213 -0.33 -0.71 1.30
CA ASP A 213 0.83 -1.53 0.87
C ASP A 213 1.67 -0.77 -0.17
N ARG A 214 1.02 -0.29 -1.24
CA ARG A 214 1.68 0.50 -2.30
C ARG A 214 2.39 1.73 -1.74
N PHE A 215 1.74 2.49 -0.85
CA PHE A 215 2.32 3.69 -0.27
C PHE A 215 3.60 3.39 0.51
N TRP A 216 3.60 2.36 1.36
CA TRP A 216 4.79 1.98 2.12
C TRP A 216 5.89 1.40 1.23
N ALA A 217 5.53 0.64 0.20
CA ALA A 217 6.49 0.15 -0.78
C ALA A 217 7.23 1.31 -1.45
N LEU A 218 6.50 2.28 -2.00
CA LEU A 218 7.08 3.47 -2.61
C LEU A 218 7.89 4.33 -1.64
N SER A 219 7.46 4.43 -0.38
CA SER A 219 8.18 5.21 0.65
C SER A 219 9.53 4.57 1.02
N VAL A 220 9.57 3.24 1.08
CA VAL A 220 10.79 2.45 1.28
C VAL A 220 11.73 2.60 0.08
N GLU A 221 11.22 2.42 -1.13
CA GLU A 221 12.01 2.56 -2.36
C GLU A 221 12.55 3.98 -2.56
N ALA A 222 11.74 5.02 -2.29
CA ALA A 222 12.19 6.41 -2.35
C ALA A 222 13.32 6.71 -1.33
N SER A 223 13.47 5.86 -0.31
CA SER A 223 14.56 5.93 0.65
C SER A 223 15.79 5.08 0.28
N GLY A 224 15.76 4.36 -0.85
CA GLY A 224 16.84 3.50 -1.34
C GLY A 224 16.85 2.06 -0.82
N ALA A 225 15.83 1.67 -0.06
CA ALA A 225 15.67 0.31 0.45
C ALA A 225 14.76 -0.55 -0.44
N SER A 226 14.78 -1.86 -0.21
CA SER A 226 13.90 -2.82 -0.86
C SER A 226 12.78 -3.26 0.08
N LEU A 227 11.54 -3.30 -0.40
CA LEU A 227 10.45 -3.95 0.33
C LEU A 227 10.48 -5.45 0.04
N ALA A 228 10.89 -6.28 1.00
CA ALA A 228 10.98 -7.73 0.85
C ALA A 228 9.66 -8.45 1.22
N PHE A 229 8.90 -7.93 2.19
CA PHE A 229 7.65 -8.54 2.64
C PHE A 229 6.64 -7.53 3.18
N PHE A 230 5.35 -7.76 2.91
CA PHE A 230 4.24 -7.00 3.50
C PHE A 230 3.02 -7.93 3.66
N GLY A 231 2.74 -8.36 4.89
CA GLY A 231 1.68 -9.35 5.13
C GLY A 231 1.54 -9.78 6.59
N ASP A 232 0.51 -10.56 6.89
CA ASP A 232 0.20 -11.10 8.22
C ASP A 232 0.82 -12.49 8.48
N ASP A 233 1.39 -13.14 7.46
CA ASP A 233 2.10 -14.41 7.61
C ASP A 233 3.53 -14.22 8.17
N LEU A 234 3.62 -14.12 9.49
CA LEU A 234 4.89 -13.99 10.19
C LEU A 234 5.86 -15.17 9.94
N ASN A 235 5.36 -16.36 9.59
CA ASN A 235 6.27 -17.48 9.29
C ASN A 235 6.98 -17.25 7.97
N THR A 236 6.26 -16.77 6.95
CA THR A 236 6.88 -16.36 5.69
C THR A 236 7.85 -15.20 5.90
N LEU A 237 7.48 -14.20 6.70
CA LEU A 237 8.39 -13.10 7.06
C LEU A 237 9.71 -13.62 7.63
N PHE A 238 9.67 -14.45 8.67
CA PHE A 238 10.91 -14.96 9.31
C PHE A 238 11.67 -15.98 8.47
N ALA A 239 11.04 -16.59 7.46
CA ALA A 239 11.71 -17.45 6.50
C ALA A 239 12.47 -16.66 5.42
N LEU A 240 12.06 -15.41 5.18
CA LEU A 240 12.72 -14.48 4.25
C LEU A 240 13.78 -13.64 4.95
N ALA A 241 13.50 -13.10 6.14
CA ALA A 241 14.45 -12.33 6.93
C ALA A 241 15.73 -13.13 7.24
N GLY A 242 16.87 -12.45 7.29
CA GLY A 242 18.20 -13.03 7.43
C GLY A 242 18.72 -13.72 6.16
N ARG A 243 18.09 -13.47 5.01
CA ARG A 243 18.51 -13.98 3.69
C ARG A 243 18.47 -12.84 2.69
N ASP A 244 19.22 -12.98 1.59
CA ASP A 244 19.00 -12.17 0.39
C ASP A 244 17.63 -12.55 -0.21
N ALA A 245 16.59 -11.90 0.29
CA ALA A 245 15.27 -12.00 -0.27
C ALA A 245 15.23 -11.19 -1.58
N PRO A 246 14.67 -11.74 -2.67
CA PRO A 246 14.53 -10.97 -3.89
C PRO A 246 13.57 -9.79 -3.64
N ASP A 247 13.93 -8.63 -4.18
CA ASP A 247 13.09 -7.44 -4.13
C ASP A 247 11.67 -7.76 -4.61
N ARG A 248 10.67 -7.33 -3.83
CA ARG A 248 9.29 -7.36 -4.31
C ARG A 248 9.13 -6.25 -5.31
N VAL A 249 9.19 -6.58 -6.60
CA VAL A 249 8.89 -5.63 -7.67
C VAL A 249 7.43 -5.21 -7.57
N HIS A 250 7.16 -3.96 -7.21
CA HIS A 250 5.84 -3.37 -7.40
C HIS A 250 5.76 -2.67 -8.76
N GLY A 251 4.72 -2.98 -9.54
CA GLY A 251 4.60 -2.52 -10.93
C GLY A 251 4.28 -1.03 -11.10
N GLU A 252 4.13 -0.28 -10.01
CA GLU A 252 3.62 1.09 -10.04
C GLU A 252 4.70 2.09 -9.61
N PRO A 253 5.14 3.01 -10.49
CA PRO A 253 6.12 4.02 -10.12
C PRO A 253 5.49 5.13 -9.26
N LEU A 254 6.35 5.90 -8.59
CA LEU A 254 5.95 7.13 -7.90
C LEU A 254 5.40 8.13 -8.91
N VAL A 255 4.18 8.62 -8.66
CA VAL A 255 3.49 9.59 -9.52
C VAL A 255 3.88 11.01 -9.10
N PRO A 256 4.52 11.80 -9.99
CA PRO A 256 4.91 13.17 -9.65
C PRO A 256 3.68 14.04 -9.38
N THR A 257 3.54 14.52 -8.15
CA THR A 257 2.51 15.49 -7.78
C THR A 257 3.02 16.41 -6.68
N ASN A 258 2.59 17.68 -6.72
CA ASN A 258 2.87 18.66 -5.68
C ASN A 258 1.68 18.83 -4.70
N LYS A 259 0.58 18.11 -4.93
CA LYS A 259 -0.56 18.08 -4.01
C LYS A 259 -0.25 17.16 -2.85
N LEU A 260 -0.49 17.63 -1.62
CA LEU A 260 -0.38 16.85 -0.40
C LEU A 260 -1.79 16.49 0.05
N GLU A 261 -2.28 15.34 -0.40
CA GLU A 261 -3.63 14.90 -0.09
C GLU A 261 -3.66 13.52 0.57
N MET A 262 -4.63 13.35 1.46
CA MET A 262 -4.96 12.05 2.02
C MET A 262 -6.15 11.49 1.24
N LEU A 263 -5.89 10.46 0.43
CA LEU A 263 -6.91 9.70 -0.28
C LEU A 263 -7.84 9.03 0.73
N GLN A 264 -9.15 9.10 0.54
CA GLN A 264 -10.15 8.61 1.49
C GLN A 264 -10.88 7.39 0.94
N PHE A 265 -10.70 6.24 1.58
CA PHE A 265 -11.39 5.00 1.23
C PHE A 265 -12.62 4.79 2.11
N ALA A 266 -13.59 4.03 1.60
CA ALA A 266 -14.78 3.60 2.35
C ALA A 266 -14.52 2.25 3.02
N PRO A 267 -15.23 1.95 4.13
CA PRO A 267 -15.35 0.57 4.58
C PRO A 267 -16.07 -0.27 3.53
N ASP A 268 -15.61 -1.50 3.32
CA ASP A 268 -16.37 -2.51 2.59
C ASP A 268 -17.62 -2.80 3.39
N THR A 269 -18.78 -2.31 2.92
CA THR A 269 -20.07 -2.57 3.56
C THR A 269 -20.55 -4.01 3.36
N GLY A 270 -19.69 -4.89 2.81
CA GLY A 270 -19.98 -6.29 2.48
C GLY A 270 -21.02 -6.47 1.37
N ALA A 271 -21.49 -5.37 0.77
CA ALA A 271 -22.60 -5.35 -0.18
C ALA A 271 -22.23 -4.80 -1.56
N VAL A 272 -20.98 -4.37 -1.76
CA VAL A 272 -20.52 -3.88 -3.06
C VAL A 272 -19.28 -4.67 -3.40
N SER A 273 -19.38 -5.56 -4.40
CA SER A 273 -18.20 -6.19 -4.99
C SER A 273 -17.24 -5.09 -5.44
N ASP A 274 -15.95 -5.24 -5.11
CA ASP A 274 -14.85 -4.44 -5.63
C ASP A 274 -15.08 -4.13 -7.12
N ILE A 275 -15.56 -2.91 -7.42
CA ILE A 275 -15.98 -2.52 -8.78
C ILE A 275 -14.81 -2.67 -9.78
N TYR A 276 -13.60 -2.78 -9.25
CA TYR A 276 -12.35 -2.91 -9.97
C TYR A 276 -12.12 -4.35 -10.45
N SER A 277 -12.31 -5.34 -9.58
CA SER A 277 -12.01 -6.76 -9.86
C SER A 277 -13.23 -7.64 -10.13
N ALA A 278 -14.45 -7.15 -9.86
CA ALA A 278 -15.67 -7.93 -10.04
C ALA A 278 -15.91 -8.32 -11.52
N PRO A 279 -16.35 -9.58 -11.78
CA PRO A 279 -16.75 -9.98 -13.13
C PRO A 279 -17.90 -9.13 -13.67
N LEU A 280 -17.79 -8.73 -14.94
CA LEU A 280 -18.83 -7.97 -15.61
C LEU A 280 -20.05 -8.83 -15.93
N VAL A 281 -21.23 -8.30 -15.64
CA VAL A 281 -22.51 -8.88 -16.02
C VAL A 281 -22.85 -8.45 -17.44
N VAL A 282 -23.01 -9.42 -18.33
CA VAL A 282 -23.33 -9.17 -19.75
C VAL A 282 -24.83 -9.15 -20.04
N THR A 283 -25.66 -9.56 -19.07
CA THR A 283 -27.12 -9.53 -19.18
C THR A 283 -27.68 -8.22 -18.65
N PRO A 284 -28.77 -7.69 -19.24
CA PRO A 284 -29.43 -6.48 -18.74
C PRO A 284 -29.79 -6.58 -17.26
N ALA A 285 -29.65 -5.48 -16.51
CA ALA A 285 -30.07 -5.42 -15.12
C ALA A 285 -31.61 -5.62 -15.03
N PRO A 286 -32.11 -6.55 -14.19
CA PRO A 286 -33.55 -6.72 -14.01
C PRO A 286 -34.20 -5.46 -13.42
N GLU A 287 -35.43 -5.12 -13.83
CA GLU A 287 -36.17 -3.93 -13.38
C GLU A 287 -36.19 -3.73 -11.85
N PRO A 288 -36.45 -4.75 -11.02
CA PRO A 288 -36.44 -4.58 -9.57
C PRO A 288 -35.06 -4.19 -9.00
N VAL A 289 -33.97 -4.52 -9.69
CA VAL A 289 -32.60 -4.23 -9.25
C VAL A 289 -32.27 -2.75 -9.43
N TRP A 290 -32.60 -2.16 -10.58
CA TRP A 290 -32.25 -0.77 -10.87
C TRP A 290 -33.29 0.25 -10.39
N ARG A 291 -34.56 -0.11 -10.23
CA ARG A 291 -35.59 0.81 -9.68
C ARG A 291 -35.47 1.08 -8.18
N ALA A 292 -34.82 0.16 -7.46
CA ALA A 292 -34.69 0.23 -6.01
C ALA A 292 -33.26 -0.07 -5.57
N ALA A 293 -32.28 0.35 -6.38
CA ALA A 293 -30.87 0.10 -6.13
C ALA A 293 -30.46 0.73 -4.79
N ARG A 294 -29.68 -0.01 -4.01
CA ARG A 294 -29.09 0.47 -2.76
C ARG A 294 -27.59 0.34 -2.85
N ASN A 295 -26.88 1.29 -2.26
CA ASN A 295 -25.41 1.32 -2.24
C ASN A 295 -24.80 1.18 -3.65
N ALA A 296 -25.45 1.77 -4.66
CA ALA A 296 -24.94 1.73 -6.01
C ALA A 296 -23.62 2.50 -6.08
N VAL A 297 -22.62 1.93 -6.75
CA VAL A 297 -21.32 2.58 -6.96
C VAL A 297 -21.11 2.82 -8.43
N ILE A 298 -20.76 4.05 -8.78
CA ILE A 298 -20.43 4.48 -10.13
C ILE A 298 -18.94 4.72 -10.16
N GLY A 299 -18.25 4.08 -11.10
CA GLY A 299 -16.80 4.21 -11.29
C GLY A 299 -16.44 4.61 -12.71
N VAL A 300 -15.45 5.48 -12.92
CA VAL A 300 -14.87 5.73 -14.25
C VAL A 300 -13.36 5.52 -14.28
N THR A 301 -12.85 4.99 -15.39
CA THR A 301 -11.42 4.82 -15.68
C THR A 301 -11.12 5.22 -17.12
N TRP A 302 -9.89 5.61 -17.43
CA TRP A 302 -9.47 6.04 -18.77
C TRP A 302 -8.03 5.67 -19.08
N ASP A 303 -7.71 5.57 -20.38
CA ASP A 303 -6.46 5.00 -20.88
C ASP A 303 -5.32 6.03 -21.10
N VAL A 304 -5.63 7.32 -21.10
CA VAL A 304 -4.66 8.38 -21.40
C VAL A 304 -3.97 8.91 -20.14
N GLN A 305 -2.67 8.64 -20.02
CA GLN A 305 -1.80 9.25 -19.01
C GLN A 305 -1.69 10.76 -19.18
N GLY A 306 -1.57 11.52 -18.08
CA GLY A 306 -1.49 12.98 -18.14
C GLY A 306 -2.83 13.71 -18.33
N VAL A 307 -3.94 12.97 -18.29
CA VAL A 307 -5.30 13.50 -18.41
C VAL A 307 -6.05 13.34 -17.10
N ASP A 308 -6.77 14.39 -16.74
CA ASP A 308 -7.66 14.53 -15.59
C ASP A 308 -9.11 14.50 -16.07
N LEU A 309 -9.86 13.44 -15.70
CA LEU A 309 -11.29 13.32 -15.98
C LEU A 309 -12.07 13.33 -14.67
N ASP A 310 -13.08 14.19 -14.58
CA ASP A 310 -13.94 14.30 -13.41
C ASP A 310 -15.27 13.57 -13.64
N LEU A 311 -15.70 12.79 -12.65
CA LEU A 311 -17.02 12.17 -12.61
C LEU A 311 -18.03 13.07 -11.89
N TYR A 312 -19.14 13.34 -12.57
CA TYR A 312 -20.28 14.04 -12.00
C TYR A 312 -21.48 13.12 -11.89
N VAL A 313 -22.03 13.00 -10.68
CA VAL A 313 -23.18 12.13 -10.38
C VAL A 313 -24.28 12.93 -9.73
N ARG A 314 -25.47 12.94 -10.34
CA ARG A 314 -26.67 13.53 -9.75
C ARG A 314 -27.72 12.44 -9.50
N PRO A 315 -27.97 12.04 -8.24
CA PRO A 315 -28.86 10.92 -7.93
C PRO A 315 -30.29 11.07 -8.45
N ASP A 316 -30.82 12.29 -8.42
CA ASP A 316 -32.14 12.66 -8.94
C ASP A 316 -32.21 14.18 -9.20
N ALA A 317 -33.29 14.64 -9.82
CA ALA A 317 -33.48 16.06 -10.18
C ALA A 317 -33.59 17.02 -8.98
N ALA A 318 -33.89 16.55 -7.77
CA ALA A 318 -33.93 17.38 -6.57
C ALA A 318 -32.60 17.35 -5.79
N SER A 319 -31.77 16.36 -6.06
CA SER A 319 -30.52 16.14 -5.33
C SER A 319 -29.36 17.02 -5.85
N PRO A 320 -28.45 17.44 -4.94
CA PRO A 320 -27.20 18.07 -5.33
C PRO A 320 -26.30 17.13 -6.14
N VAL A 321 -25.45 17.70 -7.00
CA VAL A 321 -24.48 16.93 -7.81
C VAL A 321 -23.26 16.57 -6.96
N ILE A 322 -22.79 15.33 -7.05
CA ILE A 322 -21.59 14.83 -6.40
C ILE A 322 -20.44 14.89 -7.41
N PHE A 323 -19.35 15.58 -7.05
CA PHE A 323 -18.11 15.75 -7.83
C PHE A 323 -17.00 16.33 -6.92
N PHE A 324 -15.79 16.57 -7.40
CA PHE A 324 -14.63 16.92 -6.54
C PHE A 324 -14.85 18.14 -5.61
N GLN A 325 -15.59 19.18 -6.04
CA GLN A 325 -15.88 20.35 -5.18
C GLN A 325 -17.06 20.13 -4.24
N GLN A 326 -17.85 19.07 -4.46
CA GLN A 326 -18.98 18.69 -3.64
C GLN A 326 -18.98 17.18 -3.41
N ALA A 327 -17.88 16.70 -2.81
CA ALA A 327 -17.57 15.28 -2.69
C ALA A 327 -18.47 14.53 -1.71
N ASP A 328 -19.27 15.21 -0.87
CA ASP A 328 -20.16 14.55 0.09
C ASP A 328 -21.52 15.25 0.16
N THR A 329 -22.60 14.49 -0.07
CA THR A 329 -23.99 14.96 -0.01
C THR A 329 -24.82 13.98 0.83
N PRO A 330 -26.05 14.32 1.27
CA PRO A 330 -26.92 13.35 1.93
C PRO A 330 -27.21 12.08 1.11
N GLN A 331 -27.05 12.13 -0.21
CA GLN A 331 -27.38 11.07 -1.14
C GLN A 331 -26.18 10.21 -1.55
N GLY A 332 -24.95 10.71 -1.45
CA GLY A 332 -23.78 9.97 -1.89
C GLY A 332 -22.47 10.67 -1.56
N ARG A 333 -21.36 10.02 -1.92
CA ARG A 333 -20.00 10.52 -1.68
C ARG A 333 -19.07 10.11 -2.81
N LEU A 334 -18.24 11.04 -3.27
CA LEU A 334 -17.05 10.79 -4.08
C LEU A 334 -15.91 10.33 -3.16
N TYR A 335 -15.29 9.20 -3.49
CA TYR A 335 -14.22 8.61 -2.69
C TYR A 335 -12.84 8.93 -3.22
N LYS A 336 -12.70 9.05 -4.54
CA LYS A 336 -11.40 9.33 -5.15
C LYS A 336 -11.57 10.17 -6.41
N ASP A 337 -10.92 11.32 -6.37
CA ASP A 337 -10.70 12.22 -7.50
C ASP A 337 -9.32 11.88 -8.10
N TYR A 338 -9.27 11.55 -9.38
CA TYR A 338 -8.01 11.20 -10.06
C TYR A 338 -7.59 12.30 -11.04
N THR A 339 -6.57 13.07 -10.64
CA THR A 339 -5.98 14.09 -11.52
C THR A 339 -5.20 13.56 -12.73
N LEU A 340 -5.03 12.24 -12.81
CA LEU A 340 -4.30 11.50 -13.85
C LEU A 340 -5.00 10.17 -14.08
N SER A 341 -4.86 9.58 -15.27
CA SER A 341 -5.37 8.24 -15.56
C SER A 341 -5.03 7.28 -14.44
N PRO A 342 -6.04 6.61 -13.86
CA PRO A 342 -5.85 5.80 -12.67
C PRO A 342 -5.01 4.54 -12.95
N GLY A 343 -4.82 4.14 -14.22
CA GLY A 343 -4.06 2.96 -14.64
C GLY A 343 -4.72 1.63 -14.25
N THR A 344 -4.83 1.39 -12.94
CA THR A 344 -5.39 0.19 -12.29
C THR A 344 -6.61 0.52 -11.41
N GLY A 345 -7.15 1.73 -11.50
CA GLY A 345 -8.21 2.24 -10.62
C GLY A 345 -9.44 2.82 -11.31
N PHE A 346 -10.43 3.23 -10.50
CA PHE A 346 -11.63 3.98 -10.90
C PHE A 346 -11.83 5.17 -9.97
N GLU A 347 -12.10 6.34 -10.54
CA GLU A 347 -12.75 7.44 -9.81
C GLU A 347 -14.16 6.99 -9.44
N THR A 348 -14.52 7.03 -8.15
CA THR A 348 -15.75 6.38 -7.67
C THR A 348 -16.65 7.28 -6.83
N VAL A 349 -17.94 7.23 -7.13
CA VAL A 349 -19.03 7.78 -6.31
C VAL A 349 -19.89 6.63 -5.80
N ALA A 350 -20.10 6.53 -4.48
CA ALA A 350 -21.13 5.65 -3.93
C ALA A 350 -22.36 6.44 -3.51
N LEU A 351 -23.53 5.92 -3.87
CA LEU A 351 -24.80 6.38 -3.35
C LEU A 351 -25.02 5.77 -1.96
N LYS A 352 -25.51 6.56 -1.01
CA LYS A 352 -25.77 6.14 0.38
C LYS A 352 -27.00 5.22 0.45
N ASP A 353 -27.21 4.58 1.60
CA ASP A 353 -28.24 3.54 1.83
C ASP A 353 -29.69 4.08 1.81
N ARG A 354 -30.13 4.54 0.64
CA ARG A 354 -31.52 4.81 0.29
C ARG A 354 -31.78 4.16 -1.06
N PRO A 355 -32.96 3.57 -1.30
CA PRO A 355 -33.33 3.13 -2.63
C PRO A 355 -33.28 4.31 -3.61
N VAL A 356 -32.58 4.12 -4.73
CA VAL A 356 -32.52 5.06 -5.85
C VAL A 356 -33.05 4.35 -7.09
N ASP A 357 -33.91 5.03 -7.84
CA ASP A 357 -34.28 4.61 -9.19
C ASP A 357 -33.19 5.11 -10.15
N LEU A 358 -32.35 4.20 -10.64
CA LEU A 358 -31.20 4.57 -11.48
C LEU A 358 -31.62 5.14 -12.84
N SER A 359 -32.87 4.98 -13.28
CA SER A 359 -33.38 5.64 -14.49
C SER A 359 -33.48 7.16 -14.35
N GLY A 360 -33.49 7.69 -13.12
CA GLY A 360 -33.45 9.12 -12.84
C GLY A 360 -32.04 9.67 -12.56
N LEU A 361 -31.01 8.82 -12.64
CA LEU A 361 -29.62 9.19 -12.36
C LEU A 361 -29.06 9.97 -13.55
N HIS A 362 -28.45 11.14 -13.30
CA HIS A 362 -27.70 11.84 -14.34
C HIS A 362 -26.22 11.64 -14.12
N LEU A 363 -25.54 11.17 -15.15
CA LEU A 363 -24.10 10.90 -15.17
C LEU A 363 -23.44 11.73 -16.24
N ALA A 364 -22.33 12.37 -15.90
CA ALA A 364 -21.48 13.04 -16.87
C ALA A 364 -20.00 12.88 -16.52
N VAL A 365 -19.17 12.84 -17.55
CA VAL A 365 -17.71 12.87 -17.42
C VAL A 365 -17.19 14.13 -18.09
N ASN A 366 -16.33 14.86 -17.40
CA ASN A 366 -15.66 16.04 -17.93
C ASN A 366 -14.18 15.78 -18.17
N TYR A 367 -13.66 16.21 -19.31
CA TYR A 367 -12.22 16.39 -19.47
C TYR A 367 -11.82 17.68 -18.77
N TYR A 368 -11.33 17.56 -17.54
CA TYR A 368 -11.07 18.69 -16.66
C TYR A 368 -9.70 19.33 -16.96
N GLY A 369 -8.65 18.54 -17.09
CA GLY A 369 -7.28 19.03 -17.24
C GLY A 369 -6.35 18.08 -18.00
N GLY A 370 -5.30 18.63 -18.61
CA GLY A 370 -4.31 17.87 -19.39
C GLY A 370 -4.46 18.00 -20.90
N VAL A 371 -3.68 17.21 -21.65
CA VAL A 371 -3.64 17.21 -23.12
C VAL A 371 -3.64 15.78 -23.64
N ALA A 372 -4.53 15.48 -24.58
CA ALA A 372 -4.71 14.16 -25.17
C ALA A 372 -4.44 14.20 -26.68
N SER A 373 -4.44 13.03 -27.31
CA SER A 373 -4.37 12.96 -28.77
C SER A 373 -5.59 13.65 -29.40
N PRO A 374 -5.52 14.06 -30.68
CA PRO A 374 -6.68 14.58 -31.41
C PRO A 374 -7.87 13.62 -31.50
N GLN A 375 -7.68 12.34 -31.16
CA GLN A 375 -8.76 11.35 -31.13
C GLN A 375 -9.60 11.43 -29.85
N GLY A 376 -9.23 12.28 -28.89
CA GLY A 376 -9.89 12.41 -27.60
C GLY A 376 -9.38 11.41 -26.57
N VAL A 377 -10.19 11.18 -25.55
CA VAL A 377 -9.92 10.27 -24.42
C VAL A 377 -10.99 9.19 -24.39
N SER A 378 -10.57 7.94 -24.31
CA SER A 378 -11.46 6.80 -24.16
C SER A 378 -11.42 6.30 -22.72
N GLY A 379 -12.57 5.81 -22.25
CA GLY A 379 -12.69 5.28 -20.91
C GLY A 379 -13.79 4.26 -20.78
N GLU A 380 -13.92 3.73 -19.58
CA GLU A 380 -14.95 2.78 -19.19
C GLU A 380 -15.66 3.34 -17.96
N ILE A 381 -16.99 3.34 -18.00
CA ILE A 381 -17.84 3.58 -16.84
C ILE A 381 -18.39 2.25 -16.35
N ARG A 382 -18.39 2.07 -15.03
CA ARG A 382 -18.98 0.92 -14.34
C ARG A 382 -20.07 1.36 -13.39
N ILE A 383 -21.13 0.57 -13.30
CA ILE A 383 -22.16 0.69 -12.27
C ILE A 383 -22.24 -0.64 -11.52
N SER A 384 -22.02 -0.61 -10.21
CA SER A 384 -22.16 -1.75 -9.31
C SER A 384 -23.44 -1.63 -8.49
N ILE A 385 -24.22 -2.72 -8.41
CA ILE A 385 -25.41 -2.86 -7.56
C ILE A 385 -25.33 -4.22 -6.87
N GLY A 386 -25.13 -4.23 -5.54
CA GLY A 386 -24.89 -5.48 -4.85
C GLY A 386 -23.55 -6.10 -5.29
N ASN A 387 -23.62 -7.37 -5.70
CA ASN A 387 -22.46 -8.13 -6.20
C ASN A 387 -22.38 -8.17 -7.74
N GLN A 388 -23.12 -7.30 -8.43
CA GLN A 388 -23.20 -7.27 -9.88
C GLN A 388 -22.66 -5.96 -10.41
N VAL A 389 -21.80 -6.05 -11.44
CA VAL A 389 -21.17 -4.90 -12.07
C VAL A 389 -21.47 -4.90 -13.56
N TRP A 390 -21.97 -3.79 -14.06
CA TRP A 390 -22.14 -3.54 -15.48
C TRP A 390 -21.15 -2.48 -15.93
N ALA A 391 -20.76 -2.51 -17.21
CA ALA A 391 -19.80 -1.58 -17.78
C ALA A 391 -20.20 -1.14 -19.19
N ALA A 392 -19.84 0.09 -19.55
CA ALA A 392 -19.93 0.59 -20.90
C ALA A 392 -18.71 1.45 -21.24
N PRO A 393 -18.25 1.45 -22.50
CA PRO A 393 -17.24 2.38 -22.94
C PRO A 393 -17.83 3.79 -23.07
N PHE A 394 -17.01 4.81 -22.83
CA PHE A 394 -17.33 6.19 -23.17
C PHE A 394 -16.16 6.86 -23.91
N LYS A 395 -16.45 8.00 -24.54
CA LYS A 395 -15.45 8.79 -25.25
C LYS A 395 -15.70 10.27 -25.07
N VAL A 396 -14.66 11.01 -24.68
CA VAL A 396 -14.64 12.48 -24.69
C VAL A 396 -13.86 12.93 -25.91
N ALA A 397 -14.47 13.72 -26.79
CA ALA A 397 -13.89 14.06 -28.09
C ALA A 397 -12.85 15.17 -28.02
N ALA A 398 -12.87 16.00 -26.98
CA ALA A 398 -11.91 17.08 -26.79
C ALA A 398 -10.46 16.57 -26.69
N SER A 399 -9.54 17.41 -27.17
CA SER A 399 -8.09 17.17 -27.06
C SER A 399 -7.44 17.88 -25.87
N HIS A 400 -8.20 18.73 -25.16
CA HIS A 400 -7.73 19.52 -24.03
C HIS A 400 -8.83 19.64 -22.98
N GLY A 401 -8.42 19.65 -21.70
CA GLY A 401 -9.36 19.85 -20.60
C GLY A 401 -9.95 21.26 -20.55
N ASN A 402 -11.22 21.38 -20.15
CA ASN A 402 -11.95 22.65 -20.09
C ASN A 402 -12.17 23.17 -18.66
N ARG A 403 -11.64 22.49 -17.63
CA ARG A 403 -11.76 22.85 -16.21
C ARG A 403 -13.22 22.98 -15.72
N GLY A 404 -14.10 22.09 -16.17
CA GLY A 404 -15.51 22.09 -15.78
C GLY A 404 -16.35 23.19 -16.43
N LEU A 405 -15.85 23.88 -17.47
CA LEU A 405 -16.61 24.93 -18.15
C LEU A 405 -17.89 24.34 -18.78
N GLY A 406 -19.04 24.90 -18.37
CA GLY A 406 -20.37 24.48 -18.82
C GLY A 406 -21.04 23.40 -17.97
N ALA A 407 -20.49 23.08 -16.80
CA ALA A 407 -21.07 22.10 -15.87
C ALA A 407 -22.57 22.35 -15.57
N GLU A 408 -22.98 23.61 -15.36
CA GLU A 408 -24.39 23.91 -15.08
C GLU A 408 -25.33 23.42 -16.21
N ALA A 409 -24.97 23.67 -17.47
CA ALA A 409 -25.77 23.25 -18.64
C ALA A 409 -25.87 21.71 -18.74
N VAL A 410 -24.78 21.00 -18.44
CA VAL A 410 -24.77 19.53 -18.44
C VAL A 410 -25.63 18.98 -17.30
N LEU A 411 -25.42 19.47 -16.09
CA LEU A 411 -25.96 18.86 -14.87
C LEU A 411 -27.42 19.20 -14.64
N ARG A 412 -27.83 20.40 -15.07
CA ARG A 412 -29.20 20.90 -14.91
C ARG A 412 -30.04 20.61 -16.14
N ASP A 413 -29.52 20.92 -17.31
CA ASP A 413 -30.31 20.93 -18.55
C ASP A 413 -30.02 19.71 -19.44
N GLN A 414 -29.04 18.86 -19.08
CA GLN A 414 -28.59 17.71 -19.88
C GLN A 414 -28.16 18.11 -21.30
N VAL A 415 -27.60 19.30 -21.44
CA VAL A 415 -27.10 19.81 -22.73
C VAL A 415 -25.58 19.79 -22.72
N LEU A 416 -24.97 19.23 -23.76
CA LEU A 416 -23.52 19.25 -23.96
C LEU A 416 -23.08 20.66 -24.41
N PRO A 417 -22.30 21.40 -23.60
CA PRO A 417 -21.89 22.77 -23.92
C PRO A 417 -20.70 22.83 -24.88
N ASN A 418 -19.93 21.74 -24.98
CA ASN A 418 -18.74 21.57 -25.81
C ASN A 418 -18.35 20.07 -25.86
N ASP A 419 -17.26 19.77 -26.55
CA ASP A 419 -16.73 18.42 -26.79
C ASP A 419 -15.92 17.84 -25.62
N ALA A 420 -15.69 18.60 -24.55
CA ALA A 420 -15.01 18.15 -23.33
C ALA A 420 -15.96 17.54 -22.30
N TRP A 421 -17.23 17.35 -22.65
CA TRP A 421 -18.23 16.67 -21.83
C TRP A 421 -18.81 15.47 -22.59
N VAL A 422 -19.14 14.44 -21.84
CA VAL A 422 -20.00 13.34 -22.29
C VAL A 422 -21.07 13.11 -21.22
N ILE A 423 -22.33 12.95 -21.65
CA ILE A 423 -23.42 12.51 -20.78
C ILE A 423 -23.54 11.01 -20.97
N ILE A 424 -23.65 10.27 -19.87
CA ILE A 424 -23.82 8.82 -19.88
C ILE A 424 -25.26 8.51 -19.48
N ASP A 425 -25.94 7.70 -20.30
CA ASP A 425 -27.22 7.11 -19.92
C ASP A 425 -26.95 5.89 -19.00
N PRO A 426 -27.35 5.93 -17.71
CA PRO A 426 -27.16 4.79 -16.81
C PRO A 426 -27.86 3.52 -17.32
N MET A 427 -28.95 3.64 -18.07
CA MET A 427 -29.70 2.48 -18.57
C MET A 427 -28.92 1.75 -19.68
N GLU A 428 -28.18 2.48 -20.52
CA GLU A 428 -27.27 1.90 -21.50
C GLU A 428 -26.13 1.13 -20.81
N VAL A 429 -25.57 1.66 -19.72
CA VAL A 429 -24.55 0.96 -18.92
C VAL A 429 -25.11 -0.34 -18.35
N LEU A 430 -26.35 -0.32 -17.87
CA LEU A 430 -27.06 -1.48 -17.31
C LEU A 430 -27.60 -2.45 -18.39
N GLY A 431 -27.41 -2.15 -19.68
CA GLY A 431 -27.88 -2.97 -20.80
C GLY A 431 -29.40 -2.97 -20.99
N VAL A 432 -30.14 -2.00 -20.45
CA VAL A 432 -31.61 -1.90 -20.54
C VAL A 432 -31.97 -0.98 -21.71
N GLN A 433 -32.82 -1.45 -22.62
CA GLN A 433 -33.29 -0.72 -23.81
C GLN A 433 -34.71 -0.18 -23.65
#